data_AF-A0A537F1F1-F1
#
_entry.id   AF-A0A537F1F1-F1
#
_cell.length_a   1.000
_cell.length_b   1.000
_cell.length_c   1.000
_cell.angle_alpha   90.00
_cell.angle_beta   90.00
_cell.angle_gamma   90.00
#
_symmetry.space_group_name_H-M   'P 1'
#
loop_
_entity.id
_entity.type
_entity.pdbx_description
1 polymer ?
#
loop_
_entity_poly.entity_id
_entity_poly.type
_entity_poly.pdbx_seq_one_letter_code
_entity_poly.pdbx_strand_id
1 'polypeptide(L)'
;MGELVIHFDTSEEFQDNLKAVDFDSIVKAVREKLGTKLATESRRPKPGLEDIYRFTGDGLVELMKVPNTKVETIGLVIFAFDPSPALFGSIARSTGIADPSVYLSKKQYRKYFTRTREGYRLSPEGKVWILDDVL
;
A
#
# COMPACT_ATOMS: atom_id res chain seq x y z
N MET A 1 10.28 -17.94 15.04
CA MET A 1 10.67 -16.62 15.54
C MET A 1 12.18 -16.59 15.59
N GLY A 2 12.82 -15.57 15.03
CA GLY A 2 14.26 -15.38 15.10
C GLY A 2 14.53 -14.08 15.84
N GLU A 3 15.29 -14.16 16.94
CA GLU A 3 15.69 -13.01 17.74
C GLU A 3 17.14 -12.68 17.40
N LEU A 4 17.42 -11.42 17.05
CA LEU A 4 18.78 -10.92 16.87
C LEU A 4 19.18 -10.20 18.16
N VAL A 5 20.02 -10.85 18.96
CA VAL A 5 20.58 -10.26 20.17
C VAL A 5 21.99 -9.77 19.85
N ILE A 6 22.22 -8.46 20.01
CA ILE A 6 23.56 -7.85 19.90
C ILE A 6 24.00 -7.52 21.32
N HIS A 7 25.01 -8.24 21.80
CA HIS A 7 25.65 -7.93 23.08
C HIS A 7 26.69 -6.83 22.88
N PHE A 8 26.74 -5.88 23.81
CA PHE A 8 27.71 -4.79 23.84
C PHE A 8 27.91 -4.33 25.28
N ASP A 9 29.14 -3.96 25.64
CA ASP A 9 29.48 -3.48 26.98
C ASP A 9 29.67 -1.96 27.01
N THR A 10 29.84 -1.33 25.84
CA THR A 10 29.99 0.13 25.70
C THR A 10 29.24 0.71 24.49
N SER A 11 28.98 2.02 24.53
CA SER A 11 28.25 2.74 23.46
C SER A 11 29.02 2.79 22.13
N GLU A 12 30.35 2.86 22.19
CA GLU A 12 31.22 2.87 21.01
C GLU A 12 31.21 1.50 20.31
N GLU A 13 31.31 0.42 21.11
CA GLU A 13 31.20 -0.96 20.63
C GLU A 13 29.83 -1.25 20.00
N PHE A 14 28.75 -0.69 20.56
CA PHE A 14 27.42 -0.78 19.94
C PHE A 14 27.37 -0.13 18.55
N GLN A 15 27.95 1.06 18.38
CA GLN A 15 27.95 1.74 17.09
C GLN A 15 28.80 1.01 16.04
N ASP A 16 29.93 0.46 16.44
CA ASP A 16 30.80 -0.28 15.53
C ASP A 16 30.19 -1.63 15.15
N ASN A 17 29.52 -2.30 16.09
CA ASN A 17 28.71 -3.49 15.81
C ASN A 17 27.57 -3.16 14.83
N LEU A 18 26.87 -2.04 14.98
CA LEU A 18 25.82 -1.64 14.03
C LEU A 18 26.37 -1.34 12.62
N LYS A 19 27.56 -0.77 12.49
CA LYS A 19 28.19 -0.54 11.17
C LYS A 19 28.69 -1.82 10.52
N ALA A 20 29.12 -2.80 11.32
CA ALA A 20 29.59 -4.09 10.86
C ALA A 20 28.45 -5.04 10.48
N VAL A 21 27.23 -4.80 10.97
CA VAL A 21 26.06 -5.57 10.60
C VAL A 21 25.61 -5.17 9.20
N ASP A 22 25.78 -6.09 8.25
CA ASP A 22 25.24 -5.96 6.89
C ASP A 22 23.72 -6.18 6.90
N PHE A 23 22.99 -5.13 7.28
CA PHE A 23 21.54 -5.11 7.34
C PHE A 23 20.91 -5.42 5.97
N ASP A 24 21.55 -5.03 4.87
CA ASP A 24 21.02 -5.27 3.53
C ASP A 24 21.05 -6.77 3.19
N SER A 25 22.14 -7.47 3.55
CA SER A 25 22.21 -8.92 3.42
C SER A 25 21.25 -9.63 4.36
N ILE A 26 21.03 -9.14 5.58
CA ILE A 26 20.01 -9.70 6.49
C ILE A 26 18.61 -9.51 5.90
N VAL A 27 18.27 -8.31 5.43
CA VAL A 27 16.98 -8.02 4.81
C VAL A 27 16.77 -8.87 3.56
N LYS A 28 17.81 -9.06 2.75
CA LYS A 28 17.79 -9.93 1.56
C LYS A 28 17.60 -11.40 1.95
N ALA A 29 18.36 -11.90 2.91
CA ALA A 29 18.24 -13.28 3.40
C ALA A 29 16.88 -13.55 4.05
N VAL A 30 16.34 -12.57 4.79
CA VAL A 30 14.98 -12.62 5.36
C VAL A 30 13.94 -12.62 4.24
N ARG A 31 14.08 -11.80 3.19
CA ARG A 31 13.18 -11.81 2.02
C ARG A 31 13.26 -13.11 1.23
N GLU A 32 14.44 -13.70 1.10
CA GLU A 32 14.68 -14.96 0.40
C GLU A 32 14.17 -16.17 1.20
N LYS A 33 14.40 -16.22 2.53
CA LYS A 33 13.87 -17.28 3.41
C LYS A 33 12.37 -17.15 3.66
N LEU A 34 11.85 -15.95 3.81
CA LEU A 34 10.43 -15.69 4.02
C LEU A 34 9.71 -15.52 2.68
N GLY A 35 10.14 -16.16 1.59
CA GLY A 35 9.53 -16.05 0.26
C GLY A 35 8.02 -15.76 0.34
N THR A 36 7.61 -14.55 -0.06
CA THR A 36 6.20 -14.07 -0.04
C THR A 36 5.44 -14.07 1.30
N LYS A 37 6.06 -14.39 2.44
CA LYS A 37 5.44 -14.56 3.77
C LYS A 37 6.07 -13.72 4.89
N LEU A 38 6.54 -12.51 4.60
CA LEU A 38 6.36 -11.46 5.61
C LEU A 38 4.86 -11.21 5.64
N ALA A 39 4.15 -11.92 6.52
CA ALA A 39 2.77 -11.66 6.83
C ALA A 39 2.69 -10.27 7.49
N THR A 40 2.82 -9.20 6.68
CA THR A 40 2.09 -7.97 6.94
C THR A 40 0.66 -8.43 7.19
N GLU A 41 0.11 -8.14 8.37
CA GLU A 41 -1.28 -8.47 8.69
C GLU A 41 -2.13 -8.26 7.44
N SER A 42 -2.81 -9.33 7.02
CA SER A 42 -3.64 -9.28 5.82
C SER A 42 -4.56 -8.08 5.97
N ARG A 43 -4.39 -7.09 5.10
CA ARG A 43 -5.21 -5.88 5.12
C ARG A 43 -6.66 -6.30 5.15
N ARG A 44 -7.43 -5.69 6.02
CA ARG A 44 -8.87 -5.89 6.07
C ARG A 44 -9.55 -4.70 5.41
N PRO A 45 -10.75 -4.89 4.85
CA PRO A 45 -11.61 -3.76 4.50
C PRO A 45 -11.74 -2.82 5.69
N LYS A 46 -11.93 -1.53 5.40
CA LYS A 46 -12.30 -0.57 6.42
C LYS A 46 -13.66 -0.99 7.02
N PRO A 47 -13.88 -0.79 8.33
CA PRO A 47 -15.14 -1.16 8.97
C PRO A 47 -16.34 -0.56 8.24
N GLY A 48 -17.34 -1.39 7.95
CA GLY A 48 -18.57 -1.00 7.25
C GLY A 48 -18.48 -1.02 5.72
N LEU A 49 -17.33 -1.41 5.14
CA LEU A 49 -17.14 -1.52 3.68
C LEU A 49 -16.83 -2.96 3.22
N GLU A 50 -17.12 -3.95 4.08
CA GLU A 50 -16.87 -5.37 3.81
C GLU A 50 -17.72 -5.92 2.65
N ASP A 51 -18.85 -5.29 2.33
CA ASP A 51 -19.71 -5.62 1.20
C ASP A 51 -19.33 -4.87 -0.09
N ILE A 52 -18.37 -3.94 -0.02
CA ILE A 52 -17.89 -3.13 -1.14
C ILE A 52 -16.63 -3.72 -1.75
N TYR A 53 -15.67 -4.12 -0.91
CA TYR A 53 -14.41 -4.71 -1.36
C TYR A 53 -13.79 -5.61 -0.31
N ARG A 54 -12.87 -6.46 -0.76
CA ARG A 54 -12.00 -7.27 0.10
C ARG A 54 -10.55 -7.18 -0.35
N PHE A 55 -9.65 -7.58 0.54
CA PHE A 55 -8.27 -7.85 0.15
C PHE A 55 -8.08 -9.32 -0.13
N THR A 56 -7.36 -9.62 -1.21
CA THR A 56 -6.96 -10.96 -1.59
C THR A 56 -5.75 -11.43 -0.78
N GLY A 57 -5.42 -12.72 -0.85
CA GLY A 57 -4.26 -13.30 -0.15
C GLY A 57 -2.91 -12.71 -0.57
N ASP A 58 -2.82 -12.12 -1.76
CA ASP A 58 -1.65 -11.40 -2.27
C ASP A 58 -1.69 -9.87 -2.01
N GLY A 59 -2.68 -9.40 -1.25
CA GLY A 59 -2.79 -8.00 -0.81
C GLY A 59 -3.31 -7.04 -1.89
N LEU A 60 -3.94 -7.54 -2.94
CA LEU A 60 -4.67 -6.74 -3.91
C LEU A 60 -6.10 -6.46 -3.43
N VAL A 61 -6.73 -5.45 -4.02
CA VAL A 61 -8.14 -5.12 -3.74
C VAL A 61 -9.00 -5.83 -4.77
N GLU A 62 -9.97 -6.59 -4.29
CA GLU A 62 -11.04 -7.17 -5.10
C GLU A 62 -12.33 -6.42 -4.79
N LEU A 63 -12.87 -5.72 -5.78
CA LEU A 63 -14.11 -4.96 -5.65
C LEU A 63 -15.31 -5.89 -5.82
N MET A 64 -16.19 -5.89 -4.82
CA MET A 64 -17.48 -6.58 -4.89
C MET A 64 -18.55 -5.69 -5.54
N LYS A 65 -18.42 -4.37 -5.38
CA LYS A 65 -19.20 -3.36 -6.09
C LYS A 65 -18.26 -2.48 -6.90
N VAL A 66 -18.45 -2.47 -8.22
CA VAL A 66 -17.62 -1.69 -9.15
C VAL A 66 -18.32 -0.35 -9.43
N PRO A 67 -17.67 0.80 -9.17
CA PRO A 67 -18.23 2.10 -9.52
C PRO A 67 -18.49 2.28 -11.02
N ASN A 68 -19.32 3.26 -11.37
CA ASN A 68 -19.76 3.50 -12.75
C ASN A 68 -18.62 3.98 -13.66
N THR A 69 -17.63 4.69 -13.10
CA THR A 69 -16.52 5.22 -13.88
C THR A 69 -15.18 4.62 -13.46
N LYS A 70 -14.25 4.61 -14.42
CA LYS A 70 -12.87 4.14 -14.20
C LYS A 70 -12.14 4.96 -13.14
N VAL A 71 -12.38 6.27 -13.05
CA VAL A 71 -11.70 7.12 -12.06
C VAL A 71 -12.21 6.89 -10.65
N GLU A 72 -13.51 6.65 -10.49
CA GLU A 72 -14.13 6.26 -9.21
C GLU A 72 -13.61 4.89 -8.77
N THR A 73 -13.53 3.93 -9.70
CA THR A 73 -12.96 2.60 -9.45
C THR A 73 -11.52 2.70 -8.95
N ILE A 74 -10.69 3.51 -9.62
CA ILE A 74 -9.30 3.78 -9.18
C ILE A 74 -9.30 4.45 -7.81
N GLY A 75 -10.16 5.45 -7.59
CA GLY A 75 -10.26 6.18 -6.33
C GLY A 75 -10.63 5.29 -5.15
N LEU A 76 -11.61 4.40 -5.33
CA LEU A 76 -12.02 3.43 -4.32
C LEU A 76 -10.89 2.44 -3.98
N VAL A 77 -10.14 1.97 -4.97
CA VAL A 77 -8.96 1.13 -4.74
C VAL A 77 -7.89 1.90 -3.95
N ILE A 78 -7.58 3.14 -4.31
CA ILE A 78 -6.62 3.96 -3.55
C ILE A 78 -7.13 4.20 -2.11
N PHE A 79 -8.44 4.41 -1.94
CA PHE A 79 -9.06 4.56 -0.62
C PHE A 79 -8.89 3.30 0.25
N ALA A 80 -9.07 2.11 -0.33
CA ALA A 80 -8.84 0.85 0.37
C ALA A 80 -7.39 0.73 0.87
N PHE A 81 -6.40 1.22 0.11
CA PHE A 81 -5.00 1.20 0.52
C PHE A 81 -4.62 2.23 1.60
N ASP A 82 -5.43 3.27 1.85
CA ASP A 82 -5.18 4.28 2.87
C ASP A 82 -5.10 3.65 4.29
N PRO A 83 -4.11 4.00 5.13
CA PRO A 83 -3.22 5.16 5.07
C PRO A 83 -1.91 4.91 4.32
N SER A 84 -1.74 3.81 3.59
CA SER A 84 -0.54 3.60 2.76
C SER A 84 -0.75 4.14 1.34
N PRO A 85 0.31 4.54 0.63
CA PRO A 85 0.23 4.84 -0.79
C PRO A 85 -0.09 3.56 -1.58
N ALA A 86 -0.98 3.65 -2.56
CA ALA A 86 -1.25 2.59 -3.51
C ALA A 86 -0.22 2.62 -4.65
N LEU A 87 0.52 1.52 -4.84
CA LEU A 87 1.45 1.36 -5.94
C LEU A 87 0.71 1.31 -7.28
N PHE A 88 1.31 1.89 -8.33
CA PHE A 88 0.74 1.86 -9.69
C PHE A 88 0.35 0.45 -10.14
N GLY A 89 1.24 -0.53 -9.97
CA GLY A 89 0.98 -1.92 -10.33
C GLY A 89 -0.14 -2.56 -9.51
N SER A 90 -0.29 -2.20 -8.24
CA SER A 90 -1.40 -2.68 -7.40
C SER A 90 -2.73 -2.07 -7.83
N ILE A 91 -2.77 -0.78 -8.18
CA ILE A 91 -3.96 -0.12 -8.73
C ILE A 91 -4.35 -0.79 -10.05
N ALA A 92 -3.40 -0.96 -10.97
CA ALA A 92 -3.68 -1.53 -12.29
C ALA A 92 -4.24 -2.96 -12.18
N ARG A 93 -3.65 -3.81 -11.33
CA ARG A 93 -4.12 -5.18 -11.12
C ARG A 93 -5.47 -5.25 -10.41
N SER A 94 -5.69 -4.43 -9.39
CA SER A 94 -6.94 -4.42 -8.61
C SER A 94 -8.13 -3.87 -9.40
N THR A 95 -7.87 -2.94 -10.32
CA THR A 95 -8.92 -2.29 -11.14
C THR A 95 -9.10 -2.90 -12.53
N GLY A 96 -8.12 -3.68 -13.01
CA GLY A 96 -8.05 -4.11 -14.41
C GLY A 96 -7.71 -2.98 -15.40
N ILE A 97 -7.37 -1.78 -14.93
CA ILE A 97 -7.04 -0.63 -15.78
C ILE A 97 -5.53 -0.58 -15.99
N ALA A 98 -5.08 -0.85 -17.22
CA ALA A 98 -3.66 -0.96 -17.57
C ALA A 98 -2.85 0.31 -17.25
N ASP A 99 -3.40 1.49 -17.51
CA ASP A 99 -2.77 2.77 -17.17
C ASP A 99 -3.68 3.69 -16.35
N PRO A 100 -3.65 3.57 -15.01
CA PRO A 100 -4.39 4.46 -14.12
C PRO A 100 -4.00 5.94 -14.26
N SER A 101 -2.78 6.25 -14.70
CA SER A 101 -2.25 7.62 -14.71
C SER A 101 -3.02 8.54 -15.67
N VAL A 102 -3.58 7.99 -16.75
CA VAL A 102 -4.43 8.70 -17.72
C VAL A 102 -5.70 9.23 -17.08
N TYR A 103 -6.23 8.56 -16.05
CA TYR A 103 -7.44 8.99 -15.34
C TYR A 103 -7.11 9.96 -14.21
N LEU A 104 -6.04 9.66 -13.47
CA LEU A 104 -5.58 10.46 -12.33
C LEU A 104 -5.06 11.85 -12.74
N SER A 105 -4.53 11.98 -13.97
CA SER A 105 -3.99 13.24 -14.48
C SER A 105 -5.03 14.18 -15.10
N LYS A 106 -6.28 13.73 -15.27
CA LYS A 106 -7.35 14.57 -15.86
C LYS A 106 -7.62 15.79 -14.98
N LYS A 107 -7.71 16.96 -15.63
CA LYS A 107 -7.81 18.27 -14.96
C LYS A 107 -8.91 18.31 -13.89
N GLN A 108 -10.08 17.75 -14.16
CA GLN A 108 -11.20 17.75 -13.22
C GLN A 108 -10.98 16.90 -11.96
N TYR A 109 -10.14 15.86 -12.02
CA TYR A 109 -9.93 14.91 -10.92
C TYR A 109 -8.60 15.08 -10.21
N ARG A 110 -7.67 15.84 -10.79
CA ARG A 110 -6.32 16.05 -10.25
C ARG A 110 -6.30 16.51 -8.79
N LYS A 111 -7.32 17.28 -8.37
CA LYS A 111 -7.45 17.76 -6.98
C LYS A 111 -7.65 16.64 -5.95
N TYR A 112 -8.17 15.48 -6.36
CA TYR A 112 -8.49 14.36 -5.47
C TYR A 112 -7.29 13.44 -5.20
N PHE A 113 -6.21 13.56 -5.97
CA PHE A 113 -5.11 12.60 -5.95
C PHE A 113 -3.77 13.28 -5.70
N THR A 114 -2.96 12.66 -4.85
CA THR A 114 -1.58 13.09 -4.57
C THR A 114 -0.62 11.99 -4.97
N ARG A 115 0.38 12.34 -5.80
CA ARG A 115 1.49 11.43 -6.14
C ARG A 115 2.59 11.58 -5.08
N THR A 116 3.02 10.46 -4.53
CA THR A 116 4.14 10.35 -3.59
C THR A 116 5.30 9.61 -4.24
N ARG A 117 6.46 9.53 -3.56
CA ARG A 117 7.60 8.72 -4.03
C ARG A 117 7.25 7.22 -4.14
N GLU A 118 6.33 6.75 -3.31
CA GLU A 118 5.97 5.34 -3.15
C GLU A 118 4.69 4.94 -3.91
N GLY A 119 3.96 5.88 -4.50
CA GLY A 119 2.68 5.59 -5.16
C GLY A 119 1.68 6.73 -5.08
N TYR A 120 0.39 6.41 -5.12
CA TYR A 120 -0.70 7.37 -5.11
C TYR A 120 -1.48 7.34 -3.80
N ARG A 121 -1.97 8.52 -3.39
CA ARG A 121 -2.86 8.71 -2.25
C ARG A 121 -4.04 9.57 -2.66
N LEU A 122 -5.11 9.51 -1.88
CA LEU A 122 -6.17 10.51 -1.95
C LEU A 122 -5.75 11.76 -1.17
N SER A 123 -6.09 12.94 -1.70
CA SER A 123 -6.09 14.16 -0.91
C SER A 123 -7.24 14.13 0.12
N PRO A 124 -7.30 15.08 1.08
CA PRO A 124 -8.46 15.21 1.96
C PRO A 124 -9.79 15.30 1.17
N GLU A 125 -9.83 16.12 0.13
CA GLU A 125 -10.99 16.26 -0.75
C GLU A 125 -11.29 14.97 -1.52
N GLY A 126 -10.25 14.22 -1.90
CA GLY A 126 -10.40 12.92 -2.54
C GLY A 126 -11.04 11.88 -1.62
N LYS A 127 -10.73 11.92 -0.32
CA LYS A 127 -11.36 11.02 0.66
C LYS A 127 -12.84 11.34 0.83
N VAL A 128 -13.19 12.63 0.92
CA VAL A 128 -14.60 13.08 1.00
C VAL A 128 -15.36 12.65 -0.25
N TRP A 129 -14.80 12.90 -1.44
CA TRP A 129 -15.41 12.48 -2.71
C TRP A 129 -15.71 10.98 -2.76
N ILE A 130 -14.82 10.11 -2.26
CA ILE A 130 -15.12 8.67 -2.22
C ILE A 130 -16.28 8.35 -1.28
N LEU A 131 -16.30 8.97 -0.09
CA LEU A 131 -17.32 8.69 0.92
C LEU A 131 -18.71 9.21 0.53
N ASP A 132 -18.78 10.37 -0.11
CA ASP A 132 -20.05 11.07 -0.37
C ASP A 132 -20.63 10.75 -1.76
N ASP A 133 -19.76 10.55 -2.77
CA ASP A 133 -20.19 10.47 -4.18
C ASP A 133 -19.99 9.09 -4.82
N VAL A 134 -19.12 8.24 -4.26
CA VAL A 134 -18.73 6.95 -4.89
C VAL A 134 -19.31 5.73 -4.18
N LEU A 135 -19.39 5.77 -2.84
CA LEU A 135 -19.89 4.67 -2.01
C LEU A 135 -21.41 4.64 -1.91
#